data_AF-A0A9E3D3N7-F1
#
_entry.id   AF-A0A9E3D3N7-F1
#
_cell.length_a   1.000
_cell.length_b   1.000
_cell.length_c   1.000
_cell.angle_alpha   90.00
_cell.angle_beta   90.00
_cell.angle_gamma   90.00
#
_symmetry.space_group_name_H-M   'P 1'
#
loop_
_entity.id
_entity.type
_entity.pdbx_description
1 polymer ?
#
loop_
_entity_poly.entity_id
_entity_poly.type
_entity_poly.pdbx_seq_one_letter_code
_entity_poly.pdbx_strand_id
1 'polypeptide(L)'
;MDDILGHVVAVSGSQMRADVAADRLTEASIRIGSMIKVRSADLDVVGTISAAELDSRGSVPRIALSVDLLGEIVISAGGPTQFHRGVSCYPIPGAPVRAATEADLTAIYTRPFASNVSIGSLYHDATRPAFVLIDELLAKNFAVLGATGSGKSCAVALTISAILTDHPNAHIIVLDPHNEYASAFEEHAELFSVDNLELPLWLLDFEEAVGVLVRSGTGQEQEIQTTILKDAITRARRRHWSNSATSITVDTPVPFAAADLLRFIDEAMGKLDNPNTSAPYLRLRTRLESLRTDRRYAFLFSDSVAVRDTLPRIVARLLRIPVNGKPLTIIDLSGVPAEVTDVVVSLVCRLIFNFALWSDRKRLPPVLLVCEEAHRYVPASEPIGFGATSRAITRIAREGRKYGVSLALISQTPLEISGQVLSQCGTVFAMRLGHYLDQTFTGAAWPDAARGMLGALPSMRTQEAIAFGEGVPLPMRIRFNDLPRDRRPCSDSAKFSEAWQSDCGDAELLDEGIRCWREQRRKLFVR
;
A
#
# COMPACT_ATOMS: atom_id res chain seq x y z
N MET A 1 -14.96 -23.10 37.24
CA MET A 1 -14.24 -24.37 37.05
C MET A 1 -13.99 -24.47 35.55
N ASP A 2 -12.74 -24.29 35.12
CA ASP A 2 -12.40 -24.33 33.69
C ASP A 2 -12.61 -25.75 33.15
N ASP A 3 -13.59 -25.88 32.26
CA ASP A 3 -14.00 -27.17 31.72
C ASP A 3 -12.91 -27.72 30.78
N ILE A 4 -12.52 -28.97 31.01
CA ILE A 4 -11.49 -29.64 30.22
C ILE A 4 -12.17 -30.20 28.97
N LEU A 5 -11.79 -29.66 27.81
CA LEU A 5 -12.32 -30.07 26.50
C LEU A 5 -11.77 -31.43 26.09
N GLY A 6 -10.47 -31.67 26.33
CA GLY A 6 -9.78 -32.85 25.82
C GLY A 6 -8.34 -32.94 26.31
N HIS A 7 -7.55 -33.77 25.64
CA HIS A 7 -6.14 -33.95 25.97
C HIS A 7 -5.26 -33.90 24.72
N VAL A 8 -4.05 -33.41 24.87
CA VAL A 8 -3.03 -33.43 23.82
C VAL A 8 -2.67 -34.89 23.51
N VAL A 9 -2.67 -35.25 22.24
CA VAL A 9 -2.34 -36.60 21.74
C VAL A 9 -0.92 -36.62 21.18
N ALA A 10 -0.56 -35.58 20.42
CA ALA A 10 0.74 -35.45 19.80
C ALA A 10 1.12 -33.98 19.64
N VAL A 11 2.41 -33.70 19.63
CA VAL A 11 2.97 -32.38 19.33
C VAL A 11 4.06 -32.54 18.28
N SER A 12 4.01 -31.72 17.23
CA SER A 12 4.95 -31.76 16.11
C SER A 12 5.25 -30.34 15.64
N GLY A 13 6.43 -29.84 16.02
CA GLY A 13 6.84 -28.47 15.68
C GLY A 13 5.82 -27.44 16.16
N SER A 14 5.34 -26.59 15.24
CA SER A 14 4.35 -25.54 15.51
C SER A 14 2.91 -26.04 15.63
N GLN A 15 2.65 -27.35 15.55
CA GLN A 15 1.31 -27.92 15.61
C GLN A 15 1.17 -28.95 16.73
N MET A 16 -0.04 -29.07 17.26
CA MET A 16 -0.42 -30.18 18.13
C MET A 16 -1.74 -30.80 17.68
N ARG A 17 -1.92 -32.08 18.01
CA ARG A 17 -3.17 -32.81 17.87
C ARG A 17 -3.78 -33.03 19.25
N ALA A 18 -5.08 -32.74 19.40
CA ALA A 18 -5.81 -32.96 20.64
C ALA A 18 -7.10 -33.73 20.39
N ASP A 19 -7.44 -34.65 21.28
CA ASP A 19 -8.69 -35.41 21.20
C ASP A 19 -9.71 -34.86 22.20
N VAL A 20 -10.91 -34.57 21.70
CA VAL A 20 -12.05 -34.10 22.48
C VAL A 20 -13.19 -35.12 22.38
N ALA A 21 -13.89 -35.36 23.49
CA ALA A 21 -15.06 -36.22 23.49
C ALA A 21 -16.24 -35.53 22.78
N ALA A 22 -16.92 -36.23 21.88
CA ALA A 22 -17.96 -35.61 21.04
C ALA A 22 -19.22 -35.19 21.81
N ASP A 23 -19.46 -35.76 22.99
CA ASP A 23 -20.59 -35.48 23.89
C ASP A 23 -20.41 -34.18 24.71
N ARG A 24 -19.17 -33.67 24.82
CA ARG A 24 -18.85 -32.41 25.53
C ARG A 24 -18.80 -31.19 24.62
N LEU A 25 -19.22 -31.36 23.36
CA LEU A 25 -19.23 -30.28 22.38
C LEU A 25 -20.50 -29.45 22.51
N THR A 26 -20.36 -28.23 23.01
CA THR A 26 -21.31 -27.19 22.60
C THR A 26 -20.89 -26.67 21.24
N GLU A 27 -21.84 -26.39 20.33
CA GLU A 27 -21.54 -25.78 19.02
C GLU A 27 -20.72 -24.48 19.13
N ALA A 28 -20.71 -23.85 20.30
CA ALA A 28 -19.99 -22.61 20.58
C ALA A 28 -18.51 -22.81 20.98
N SER A 29 -18.11 -23.96 21.54
CA SER A 29 -16.77 -24.12 22.16
C SER A 29 -15.68 -24.66 21.22
N ILE A 30 -16.05 -25.35 20.14
CA ILE A 30 -15.09 -25.99 19.22
C ILE A 30 -15.49 -25.68 17.78
N ARG A 31 -14.94 -24.58 17.25
CA ARG A 31 -14.99 -24.21 15.83
C ARG A 31 -13.57 -23.99 15.33
N ILE A 32 -13.32 -24.24 14.05
CA ILE A 32 -12.10 -23.77 13.39
C ILE A 32 -11.93 -22.27 13.68
N GLY A 33 -10.75 -21.85 14.11
CA GLY A 33 -10.42 -20.50 14.54
C GLY A 33 -10.65 -20.20 16.03
N SER A 34 -11.23 -21.14 16.80
CA SER A 34 -11.38 -20.96 18.25
C SER A 34 -10.02 -21.09 18.94
N MET A 35 -9.80 -20.24 19.95
CA MET A 35 -8.58 -20.27 20.75
C MET A 35 -8.71 -21.27 21.90
N ILE A 36 -7.69 -22.09 22.04
CA ILE A 36 -7.54 -23.01 23.16
C ILE A 36 -6.21 -22.77 23.87
N LYS A 37 -6.13 -23.21 25.12
CA LYS A 37 -4.92 -23.13 25.92
C LYS A 37 -4.58 -24.45 26.58
N VAL A 38 -3.28 -24.67 26.75
CA VAL A 38 -2.70 -25.83 27.44
C VAL A 38 -1.67 -25.33 28.44
N ARG A 39 -1.81 -25.76 29.69
CA ARG A 39 -0.84 -25.44 30.74
C ARG A 39 0.48 -26.15 30.44
N SER A 40 1.57 -25.39 30.37
CA SER A 40 2.92 -25.90 30.19
C SER A 40 3.85 -25.21 31.19
N ALA A 41 4.36 -25.96 32.17
CA ALA A 41 5.06 -25.41 33.32
C ALA A 41 4.24 -24.29 34.02
N ASP A 42 4.79 -23.08 34.11
CA ASP A 42 4.18 -21.92 34.78
C ASP A 42 3.40 -20.98 33.84
N LEU A 43 3.30 -21.33 32.55
CA LEU A 43 2.66 -20.54 31.50
C LEU A 43 1.52 -21.31 30.79
N ASP A 44 0.65 -20.58 30.12
CA ASP A 44 -0.42 -21.15 29.29
C ASP A 44 -0.02 -21.01 27.82
N VAL A 45 0.24 -22.13 27.13
CA VAL A 45 0.46 -22.15 25.68
C VAL A 45 -0.88 -21.99 24.98
N VAL A 46 -0.97 -21.06 24.04
CA VAL A 46 -2.19 -20.75 23.28
C VAL A 46 -2.03 -21.19 21.83
N GLY A 47 -3.09 -21.79 21.30
CA GLY A 47 -3.17 -22.16 19.89
C GLY A 47 -4.57 -21.97 19.32
N THR A 48 -4.65 -21.91 17.99
CA THR A 48 -5.92 -21.84 17.25
C THR A 48 -6.26 -23.20 16.64
N ILE A 49 -7.52 -23.60 16.71
CA ILE A 49 -7.99 -24.80 16.02
C ILE A 49 -7.94 -24.57 14.50
N SER A 50 -7.13 -25.33 13.78
CA SER A 50 -6.97 -25.23 12.32
C SER A 50 -7.75 -26.29 11.55
N ALA A 51 -8.00 -27.45 12.15
CA ALA A 51 -8.87 -28.48 11.60
C ALA A 51 -9.57 -29.28 12.70
N ALA A 52 -10.70 -29.88 12.36
CA ALA A 52 -11.45 -30.78 13.23
C ALA A 52 -11.93 -31.98 12.41
N GLU A 53 -11.53 -33.19 12.83
CA GLU A 53 -11.87 -34.46 12.17
C GLU A 53 -12.65 -35.35 13.15
N LEU A 54 -13.78 -35.90 12.71
CA LEU A 54 -14.51 -36.90 13.49
C LEU A 54 -13.78 -38.25 13.38
N ASP A 55 -13.27 -38.74 14.50
CA ASP A 55 -12.76 -40.10 14.62
C ASP A 55 -13.84 -41.01 15.21
N SER A 56 -14.38 -41.86 14.33
CA SER A 56 -15.41 -42.85 14.67
C SER A 56 -14.85 -44.26 14.84
N ARG A 57 -13.53 -44.44 14.95
CA ARG A 57 -12.91 -45.78 15.06
C ARG A 57 -13.09 -46.42 16.44
N GLY A 58 -13.46 -45.65 17.46
CA GLY A 58 -13.70 -46.12 18.83
C GLY A 58 -15.19 -46.25 19.20
N SER A 59 -15.48 -46.85 20.36
CA SER A 59 -16.85 -47.02 20.88
C SER A 59 -17.54 -45.70 21.25
N VAL A 60 -16.77 -44.65 21.50
CA VAL A 60 -17.24 -43.28 21.73
C VAL A 60 -16.66 -42.40 20.63
N PRO A 61 -17.49 -41.68 19.85
CA PRO A 61 -16.98 -40.79 18.82
C PRO A 61 -16.12 -39.70 19.46
N ARG A 62 -14.96 -39.43 18.85
CA ARG A 62 -14.04 -38.38 19.27
C ARG A 62 -13.85 -37.38 18.15
N ILE A 63 -13.53 -36.14 18.49
CA ILE A 63 -13.08 -35.16 17.52
C ILE A 63 -11.59 -34.94 17.73
N ALA A 64 -10.82 -35.26 16.70
CA ALA A 64 -9.41 -34.94 16.63
C ALA A 64 -9.26 -33.51 16.11
N LEU A 65 -8.67 -32.65 16.92
CA LEU A 65 -8.39 -31.26 16.60
C LEU A 65 -6.93 -31.13 16.19
N SER A 66 -6.69 -30.49 15.04
CA SER A 66 -5.38 -29.94 14.70
C SER A 66 -5.32 -28.50 15.19
N VAL A 67 -4.25 -28.16 15.88
CA VAL A 67 -4.10 -26.86 16.55
C VAL A 67 -2.76 -26.27 16.18
N ASP A 68 -2.79 -25.07 15.62
CA ASP A 68 -1.59 -24.29 15.33
C ASP A 68 -1.21 -23.51 16.61
N LEU A 69 -0.02 -23.76 17.12
CA LEU A 69 0.50 -23.10 18.32
C LEU A 69 0.96 -21.68 17.96
N LEU A 70 0.44 -20.69 18.68
CA LEU A 70 0.60 -19.28 18.33
C LEU A 70 1.48 -18.49 19.31
N GLY A 71 1.41 -18.84 20.60
CA GLY A 71 2.19 -18.16 21.62
C GLY A 71 1.92 -18.65 23.02
N GLU A 72 2.30 -17.84 24.00
CA GLU A 72 2.18 -18.15 25.41
C GLU A 72 1.67 -16.97 26.23
N ILE A 73 0.90 -17.25 27.27
CA ILE A 73 0.45 -16.29 28.26
C ILE A 73 1.23 -16.53 29.55
N VAL A 74 1.95 -15.50 29.99
CA VAL A 74 2.66 -15.50 31.27
C VAL A 74 1.73 -14.93 32.33
N ILE A 75 1.40 -15.76 33.32
CA ILE A 75 0.57 -15.36 34.47
C ILE A 75 1.51 -14.76 35.52
N SER A 76 1.60 -13.43 35.57
CA SER A 76 2.36 -12.75 36.62
C SER A 76 1.57 -12.73 37.93
N ALA A 77 2.19 -13.14 39.04
CA ALA A 77 1.56 -13.08 40.36
C ALA A 77 1.27 -11.60 40.73
N GLY A 78 0.01 -11.17 40.55
CA GLY A 78 -0.46 -9.82 40.87
C GLY A 78 -0.34 -8.77 39.76
N GLY A 79 0.07 -9.16 38.54
CA GLY A 79 0.18 -8.27 37.37
C GLY A 79 -0.80 -8.64 36.24
N PRO A 80 -0.98 -7.77 35.22
CA PRO A 80 -1.79 -8.09 34.05
C PRO A 80 -1.21 -9.30 33.29
N THR A 81 -2.08 -10.15 32.75
CA THR A 81 -1.68 -11.26 31.88
C THR A 81 -1.00 -10.73 30.62
N GLN A 82 0.18 -11.25 30.31
CA GLN A 82 0.95 -10.80 29.15
C GLN A 82 1.06 -11.92 28.13
N PHE A 83 0.62 -11.64 26.90
CA PHE A 83 0.77 -12.54 25.78
C PHE A 83 2.09 -12.28 25.03
N HIS A 84 2.86 -13.35 24.82
CA HIS A 84 4.07 -13.36 24.01
C HIS A 84 3.88 -14.25 22.79
N ARG A 85 4.37 -13.80 21.64
CA ARG A 85 4.36 -14.60 20.41
C ARG A 85 5.44 -15.67 20.47
N GLY A 86 5.12 -16.84 19.93
CA GLY A 86 6.02 -17.99 19.95
C GLY A 86 5.90 -18.80 21.25
N VAL A 87 6.30 -20.06 21.17
CA VAL A 87 6.19 -21.01 22.27
C VAL A 87 7.58 -21.36 22.77
N SER A 88 7.85 -21.06 24.04
CA SER A 88 9.12 -21.42 24.70
C SER A 88 9.09 -22.84 25.27
N CYS A 89 7.92 -23.30 25.70
CA CYS A 89 7.73 -24.62 26.30
C CYS A 89 6.54 -25.35 25.66
N TYR A 90 6.81 -26.32 24.79
CA TYR A 90 5.78 -27.07 24.10
C TYR A 90 4.92 -27.91 25.05
N PRO A 91 3.60 -28.05 24.79
CA PRO A 91 2.75 -28.96 25.54
C PRO A 91 3.24 -30.40 25.47
N ILE A 92 2.96 -31.19 26.51
CA ILE A 92 3.25 -32.63 26.52
C ILE A 92 1.99 -33.44 26.16
N PRO A 93 2.12 -34.60 25.49
CA PRO A 93 1.03 -35.55 25.33
C PRO A 93 0.40 -35.91 26.69
N GLY A 94 -0.92 -35.98 26.74
CA GLY A 94 -1.72 -36.15 27.95
C GLY A 94 -2.05 -34.85 28.70
N ALA A 95 -1.49 -33.70 28.31
CA ALA A 95 -1.84 -32.43 28.94
C ALA A 95 -3.31 -32.04 28.65
N PRO A 96 -4.03 -31.50 29.65
CA PRO A 96 -5.44 -31.10 29.48
C PRO A 96 -5.57 -29.85 28.61
N VAL A 97 -6.48 -29.90 27.65
CA VAL A 97 -6.84 -28.81 26.74
C VAL A 97 -8.07 -28.09 27.25
N ARG A 98 -8.01 -26.75 27.27
CA ARG A 98 -9.10 -25.87 27.72
C ARG A 98 -9.42 -24.80 26.68
N ALA A 99 -10.64 -24.29 26.69
CA ALA A 99 -10.97 -23.08 25.94
C ALA A 99 -10.20 -21.87 26.49
N ALA A 100 -9.84 -20.92 25.63
CA ALA A 100 -9.34 -19.62 26.08
C ALA A 100 -10.48 -18.85 26.79
N THR A 101 -10.16 -18.25 27.93
CA THR A 101 -11.10 -17.42 28.70
C THR A 101 -11.19 -15.99 28.13
N GLU A 102 -12.18 -15.22 28.56
CA GLU A 102 -12.30 -13.78 28.23
C GLU A 102 -11.02 -12.98 28.54
N ALA A 103 -10.39 -13.28 29.68
CA ALA A 103 -9.15 -12.63 30.09
C ALA A 103 -7.99 -12.99 29.16
N ASP A 104 -7.91 -14.26 28.73
CA ASP A 104 -6.89 -14.72 27.77
C ASP A 104 -7.08 -14.02 26.42
N LEU A 105 -8.31 -14.02 25.88
CA LEU A 105 -8.64 -13.38 24.61
C LEU A 105 -8.36 -11.88 24.63
N THR A 106 -8.66 -11.20 25.73
CA THR A 106 -8.37 -9.77 25.90
C THR A 106 -6.85 -9.50 25.88
N ALA A 107 -6.07 -10.31 26.61
CA ALA A 107 -4.61 -10.20 26.64
C ALA A 107 -3.98 -10.47 25.26
N ILE A 108 -4.56 -11.40 24.49
CA ILE A 108 -4.13 -11.73 23.13
C ILE A 108 -4.44 -10.60 22.15
N TYR A 109 -5.71 -10.19 22.04
CA TYR A 109 -6.17 -9.36 20.92
C TYR A 109 -6.10 -7.85 21.15
N THR A 110 -6.12 -7.39 22.40
CA THR A 110 -6.26 -5.94 22.68
C THR A 110 -4.92 -5.26 22.93
N ARG A 111 -3.86 -6.01 23.33
CA ARG A 111 -2.53 -5.49 23.71
C ARG A 111 -2.59 -4.05 24.26
N PRO A 112 -3.20 -3.82 25.43
CA PRO A 112 -3.60 -2.48 25.90
C PRO A 112 -2.42 -1.51 26.13
N PHE A 113 -1.19 -2.01 26.12
CA PHE A 113 0.03 -1.22 26.35
C PHE A 113 0.73 -0.78 25.05
N ALA A 114 0.21 -1.14 23.88
CA ALA A 114 0.75 -0.74 22.57
C ALA A 114 -0.21 0.21 21.84
N SER A 115 0.34 1.13 21.03
CA SER A 115 -0.48 2.00 20.17
C SER A 115 -1.24 1.16 19.15
N ASN A 116 -2.57 1.23 19.16
CA ASN A 116 -3.41 0.41 18.31
C ASN A 116 -4.70 1.12 17.92
N VAL A 117 -5.27 0.72 16.79
CA VAL A 117 -6.59 1.19 16.31
C VAL A 117 -7.49 0.01 16.00
N SER A 118 -8.79 0.19 16.22
CA SER A 118 -9.78 -0.81 15.81
C SER A 118 -10.15 -0.62 14.34
N ILE A 119 -10.11 -1.71 13.57
CA ILE A 119 -10.47 -1.71 12.15
C ILE A 119 -11.72 -2.55 11.83
N GLY A 120 -12.28 -3.24 12.81
CA GLY A 120 -13.27 -4.27 12.56
C GLY A 120 -13.60 -5.08 13.80
N SER A 121 -14.15 -6.27 13.56
CA SER A 121 -14.37 -7.30 14.57
C SER A 121 -13.73 -8.62 14.17
N LEU A 122 -13.49 -9.50 15.15
CA LEU A 122 -13.11 -10.88 14.85
C LEU A 122 -14.26 -11.61 14.16
N TYR A 123 -13.94 -12.49 13.19
CA TYR A 123 -14.96 -13.23 12.44
C TYR A 123 -15.74 -14.22 13.33
N HIS A 124 -15.05 -14.88 14.26
CA HIS A 124 -15.66 -15.88 15.14
C HIS A 124 -16.40 -15.25 16.33
N ASP A 125 -16.12 -13.97 16.63
CA ASP A 125 -16.73 -13.23 17.72
C ASP A 125 -16.88 -11.75 17.33
N ALA A 126 -18.05 -11.41 16.81
CA ALA A 126 -18.36 -10.06 16.33
C ALA A 126 -18.41 -9.02 17.47
N THR A 127 -18.46 -9.43 18.73
CA THR A 127 -18.44 -8.51 19.88
C THR A 127 -17.04 -8.01 20.20
N ARG A 128 -16.00 -8.68 19.68
CA ARG A 128 -14.61 -8.30 19.90
C ARG A 128 -14.06 -7.43 18.79
N PRO A 129 -13.55 -6.24 19.11
CA PRO A 129 -12.86 -5.42 18.14
C PRO A 129 -11.57 -6.12 17.66
N ALA A 130 -11.31 -6.04 16.36
CA ALA A 130 -10.05 -6.40 15.76
C ALA A 130 -9.13 -5.17 15.77
N PHE A 131 -8.06 -5.25 16.54
CA PHE A 131 -7.07 -4.18 16.66
C PHE A 131 -5.85 -4.43 15.76
N VAL A 132 -5.30 -3.34 15.24
CA VAL A 132 -4.03 -3.31 14.50
C VAL A 132 -3.06 -2.42 15.27
N LEU A 133 -1.84 -2.92 15.48
CA LEU A 133 -0.76 -2.24 16.17
C LEU A 133 -0.11 -1.26 15.19
N ILE A 134 -0.28 0.04 15.42
CA ILE A 134 0.05 1.08 14.43
C ILE A 134 1.54 1.16 14.19
N ASP A 135 2.35 1.17 15.26
CA ASP A 135 3.78 1.32 15.12
C ASP A 135 4.40 0.12 14.39
N GLU A 136 3.95 -1.10 14.68
CA GLU A 136 4.41 -2.32 14.00
C GLU A 136 3.91 -2.41 12.56
N LEU A 137 2.65 -2.01 12.31
CA LEU A 137 2.07 -1.96 10.97
C LEU A 137 2.87 -1.01 10.07
N LEU A 138 3.08 0.22 10.53
CA LEU A 138 3.73 1.27 9.75
C LEU A 138 5.25 1.09 9.71
N ALA A 139 5.90 0.59 10.77
CA ALA A 139 7.33 0.39 10.75
C ALA A 139 7.78 -0.69 9.76
N LYS A 140 6.91 -1.61 9.34
CA LYS A 140 7.30 -2.76 8.51
C LYS A 140 6.58 -2.86 7.18
N ASN A 141 5.94 -1.79 6.72
CA ASN A 141 5.09 -1.78 5.53
C ASN A 141 3.91 -2.78 5.67
N PHE A 142 2.87 -2.57 4.88
CA PHE A 142 1.78 -3.53 4.82
C PHE A 142 1.22 -3.69 3.41
N ALA A 143 0.54 -4.79 3.18
CA ALA A 143 -0.16 -5.06 1.92
C ALA A 143 -1.63 -5.35 2.15
N VAL A 144 -2.49 -4.89 1.24
CA VAL A 144 -3.91 -5.24 1.15
C VAL A 144 -4.14 -5.94 -0.18
N LEU A 145 -4.45 -7.23 -0.12
CA LEU A 145 -4.48 -8.12 -1.28
C LEU A 145 -5.88 -8.70 -1.44
N GLY A 146 -6.49 -8.63 -2.62
CA GLY A 146 -7.84 -9.17 -2.82
C GLY A 146 -8.44 -8.88 -4.18
N ALA A 147 -9.31 -9.77 -4.66
CA ALA A 147 -9.97 -9.62 -5.95
C ALA A 147 -10.84 -8.34 -6.03
N THR A 148 -11.25 -7.94 -7.24
CA THR A 148 -12.22 -6.86 -7.46
C THR A 148 -13.49 -7.10 -6.63
N GLY A 149 -14.03 -6.05 -5.98
CA GLY A 149 -15.23 -6.15 -5.16
C GLY A 149 -15.09 -6.89 -3.83
N SER A 150 -13.86 -7.26 -3.41
CA SER A 150 -13.60 -7.81 -2.07
C SER A 150 -13.69 -6.76 -0.95
N GLY A 151 -13.54 -5.47 -1.30
CA GLY A 151 -13.61 -4.33 -0.37
C GLY A 151 -12.25 -3.69 -0.04
N LYS A 152 -11.21 -3.88 -0.87
CA LYS A 152 -9.86 -3.31 -0.65
C LYS A 152 -9.85 -1.81 -0.39
N SER A 153 -10.40 -1.01 -1.30
CA SER A 153 -10.37 0.46 -1.16
C SER A 153 -11.09 0.89 0.12
N CYS A 154 -12.22 0.25 0.45
CA CYS A 154 -12.91 0.47 1.73
C CYS A 154 -12.06 0.06 2.94
N ALA A 155 -11.36 -1.06 2.90
CA ALA A 155 -10.48 -1.50 3.98
C ALA A 155 -9.33 -0.52 4.21
N VAL A 156 -8.75 0.01 3.13
CA VAL A 156 -7.67 1.02 3.18
C VAL A 156 -8.22 2.34 3.73
N ALA A 157 -9.34 2.83 3.20
CA ALA A 157 -9.98 4.05 3.67
C ALA A 157 -10.39 3.96 5.15
N LEU A 158 -10.88 2.81 5.58
CA LEU A 158 -11.20 2.55 6.98
C LEU A 158 -9.96 2.57 7.86
N THR A 159 -8.88 1.90 7.42
CA THR A 159 -7.61 1.86 8.16
C THR A 159 -7.03 3.26 8.29
N ILE A 160 -7.01 4.04 7.20
CA ILE A 160 -6.58 5.45 7.22
C ILE A 160 -7.48 6.26 8.16
N SER A 161 -8.81 6.11 8.08
CA SER A 161 -9.75 6.84 8.94
C SER A 161 -9.54 6.53 10.43
N ALA A 162 -9.29 5.26 10.77
CA ALA A 162 -9.00 4.83 12.13
C ALA A 162 -7.68 5.45 12.62
N ILE A 163 -6.63 5.46 11.80
CA ILE A 163 -5.36 6.15 12.11
C ILE A 163 -5.59 7.65 12.33
N LEU A 164 -6.32 8.32 11.44
CA LEU A 164 -6.54 9.77 11.52
C LEU A 164 -7.39 10.18 12.73
N THR A 165 -8.28 9.30 13.20
CA THR A 165 -9.11 9.55 14.39
C THR A 165 -8.25 9.64 15.65
N ASP A 166 -7.29 8.73 15.82
CA ASP A 166 -6.42 8.68 17.00
C ASP A 166 -5.13 9.49 16.83
N HIS A 167 -4.73 9.74 15.58
CA HIS A 167 -3.50 10.45 15.19
C HIS A 167 -3.78 11.54 14.14
N PRO A 168 -4.40 12.67 14.54
CA PRO A 168 -4.82 13.75 13.62
C PRO A 168 -3.66 14.47 12.92
N ASN A 169 -2.43 14.30 13.40
CA ASN A 169 -1.20 14.85 12.80
C ASN A 169 -0.40 13.80 12.02
N ALA A 170 -1.04 12.73 11.56
CA ALA A 170 -0.40 11.77 10.66
C ALA A 170 0.00 12.45 9.33
N HIS A 171 0.93 11.84 8.61
CA HIS A 171 1.36 12.29 7.30
C HIS A 171 1.19 11.13 6.31
N ILE A 172 0.10 11.17 5.53
CA ILE A 172 -0.29 10.06 4.65
C ILE A 172 -0.40 10.59 3.22
N ILE A 173 0.14 9.85 2.26
CA ILE A 173 0.10 10.16 0.83
C ILE A 173 -0.53 8.99 0.10
N VAL A 174 -1.58 9.23 -0.67
CA VAL A 174 -2.26 8.21 -1.50
C VAL A 174 -2.00 8.52 -2.96
N LEU A 175 -1.41 7.56 -3.67
CA LEU A 175 -1.34 7.57 -5.13
C LEU A 175 -2.60 6.91 -5.65
N ASP A 176 -3.51 7.70 -6.22
CA ASP A 176 -4.86 7.27 -6.59
C ASP A 176 -5.04 7.25 -8.12
N PRO A 177 -4.82 6.09 -8.79
CA PRO A 177 -4.95 5.97 -10.24
C PRO A 177 -6.40 6.09 -10.75
N HIS A 178 -7.40 5.97 -9.86
CA HIS A 178 -8.80 5.87 -10.23
C HIS A 178 -9.68 6.97 -9.62
N ASN A 179 -9.11 7.87 -8.82
CA ASN A 179 -9.82 8.92 -8.08
C ASN A 179 -10.94 8.35 -7.18
N GLU A 180 -10.64 7.26 -6.48
CA GLU A 180 -11.60 6.61 -5.58
C GLU A 180 -11.64 7.29 -4.20
N TYR A 181 -10.54 7.90 -3.75
CA TYR A 181 -10.36 8.28 -2.34
C TYR A 181 -10.78 9.70 -2.01
N ALA A 182 -10.86 10.61 -3.00
CA ALA A 182 -11.12 12.03 -2.76
C ALA A 182 -12.42 12.28 -1.97
N SER A 183 -13.51 11.58 -2.35
CA SER A 183 -14.82 11.69 -1.70
C SER A 183 -14.82 11.15 -0.27
N ALA A 184 -13.94 10.20 0.07
CA ALA A 184 -13.89 9.60 1.40
C ALA A 184 -13.24 10.51 2.45
N PHE A 185 -12.49 11.54 2.03
CA PHE A 185 -11.61 12.33 2.91
C PHE A 185 -11.66 13.85 2.70
N GLU A 186 -12.75 14.41 2.16
CA GLU A 186 -12.84 15.82 1.74
C GLU A 186 -12.32 16.83 2.80
N GLU A 187 -12.67 16.64 4.07
CA GLU A 187 -12.28 17.53 5.17
C GLU A 187 -10.81 17.36 5.60
N HIS A 188 -10.26 16.14 5.46
CA HIS A 188 -8.96 15.74 6.01
C HIS A 188 -7.86 15.65 4.94
N ALA A 189 -8.20 15.83 3.66
CA ALA A 189 -7.28 15.68 2.53
C ALA A 189 -7.00 16.98 1.78
N GLU A 190 -5.76 17.14 1.31
CA GLU A 190 -5.43 17.97 0.16
C GLU A 190 -5.42 17.12 -1.11
N LEU A 191 -6.26 17.47 -2.08
CA LEU A 191 -6.35 16.79 -3.37
C LEU A 191 -5.42 17.47 -4.39
N PHE A 192 -4.55 16.68 -5.01
CA PHE A 192 -3.73 17.07 -6.15
C PHE A 192 -4.23 16.38 -7.41
N SER A 193 -4.68 17.18 -8.38
CA SER A 193 -5.01 16.77 -9.74
C SER A 193 -4.05 17.43 -10.73
N VAL A 194 -4.20 17.12 -12.01
CA VAL A 194 -3.41 17.71 -13.10
C VAL A 194 -3.45 19.24 -13.12
N ASP A 195 -4.52 19.86 -12.61
CA ASP A 195 -4.68 21.32 -12.64
C ASP A 195 -3.92 22.05 -11.50
N ASN A 196 -3.62 21.39 -10.38
CA ASN A 196 -3.00 22.02 -9.19
C ASN A 196 -1.74 21.30 -8.67
N LEU A 197 -1.38 20.15 -9.27
CA LEU A 197 -0.13 19.46 -9.05
C LEU A 197 1.02 20.27 -9.65
N GLU A 198 2.07 20.48 -8.86
CA GLU A 198 3.25 21.23 -9.27
C GLU A 198 4.45 20.29 -9.18
N LEU A 199 4.87 19.74 -10.32
CA LEU A 199 6.06 18.91 -10.45
C LEU A 199 6.92 19.41 -11.61
N PRO A 200 7.55 20.59 -11.49
CA PRO A 200 8.29 21.19 -12.58
C PRO A 200 9.32 20.26 -13.21
N LEU A 201 9.52 20.37 -14.53
CA LEU A 201 10.45 19.53 -15.31
C LEU A 201 11.87 19.45 -14.69
N TRP A 202 12.34 20.51 -14.03
CA TRP A 202 13.67 20.56 -13.42
C TRP A 202 13.82 19.69 -12.17
N LEU A 203 12.71 19.26 -11.56
CA LEU A 203 12.71 18.31 -10.45
C LEU A 203 13.00 16.88 -10.89
N LEU A 204 12.72 16.53 -12.16
CA LEU A 204 13.02 15.21 -12.70
C LEU A 204 14.51 14.92 -12.58
N ASP A 205 14.84 13.69 -12.19
CA ASP A 205 16.18 13.16 -12.42
C ASP A 205 16.38 12.85 -13.92
N PHE A 206 17.60 12.48 -14.28
CA PHE A 206 17.93 12.25 -15.68
C PHE A 206 17.14 11.09 -16.29
N GLU A 207 16.89 10.03 -15.53
CA GLU A 207 16.14 8.88 -16.02
C GLU A 207 14.66 9.21 -16.19
N GLU A 208 14.06 9.94 -15.25
CA GLU A 208 12.71 10.48 -15.31
C GLU A 208 12.55 11.43 -16.50
N ALA A 209 13.54 12.30 -16.75
CA ALA A 209 13.55 13.21 -17.90
C ALA A 209 13.61 12.44 -19.23
N VAL A 210 14.44 11.40 -19.32
CA VAL A 210 14.48 10.47 -20.47
C VAL A 210 13.12 9.78 -20.64
N GLY A 211 12.52 9.30 -19.55
CA GLY A 211 11.19 8.69 -19.53
C GLY A 211 10.08 9.61 -20.04
N VAL A 212 10.22 10.93 -19.94
CA VAL A 212 9.23 11.89 -20.45
C VAL A 212 9.53 12.31 -21.91
N LEU A 213 10.80 12.57 -22.21
CA LEU A 213 11.23 13.25 -23.44
C LEU A 213 11.74 12.33 -24.55
N VAL A 214 12.25 11.13 -24.23
CA VAL A 214 12.84 10.20 -25.20
C VAL A 214 11.89 9.01 -25.41
N ARG A 215 11.01 9.09 -26.41
CA ARG A 215 10.00 8.05 -26.69
C ARG A 215 9.94 7.58 -28.15
N SER A 216 10.51 8.33 -29.09
CA SER A 216 10.37 8.07 -30.53
C SER A 216 11.72 7.76 -31.19
N GLY A 217 11.72 6.83 -32.15
CA GLY A 217 12.90 6.43 -32.91
C GLY A 217 13.38 5.01 -32.62
N THR A 218 14.41 4.58 -33.34
CA THR A 218 15.14 3.33 -33.10
C THR A 218 15.93 3.40 -31.78
N GLY A 219 16.36 2.26 -31.24
CA GLY A 219 17.16 2.22 -30.00
C GLY A 219 18.42 3.10 -30.07
N GLN A 220 19.13 3.07 -31.21
CA GLN A 220 20.30 3.94 -31.44
C GLN A 220 19.93 5.43 -31.44
N GLU A 221 18.80 5.80 -32.06
CA GLU A 221 18.34 7.18 -32.06
C GLU A 221 17.91 7.64 -30.66
N GLN A 222 17.37 6.74 -29.82
CA GLN A 222 17.04 7.03 -28.42
C GLN A 222 18.31 7.22 -27.57
N GLU A 223 19.38 6.46 -27.82
CA GLU A 223 20.69 6.65 -27.15
C GLU A 223 21.30 8.02 -27.50
N ILE A 224 21.21 8.42 -28.77
CA ILE A 224 21.67 9.75 -29.22
C ILE A 224 20.83 10.85 -28.56
N GLN A 225 19.50 10.74 -28.57
CA GLN A 225 18.61 11.68 -27.88
C GLN A 225 18.93 11.78 -26.39
N THR A 226 19.18 10.65 -25.73
CA THR A 226 19.58 10.59 -24.31
C THR A 226 20.86 11.38 -24.05
N THR A 227 21.86 11.23 -24.92
CA THR A 227 23.13 11.96 -24.81
C THR A 227 22.94 13.47 -24.99
N ILE A 228 22.16 13.88 -25.99
CA ILE A 228 21.81 15.29 -26.25
C ILE A 228 21.09 15.88 -25.04
N LEU A 229 20.09 15.16 -24.52
CA LEU A 229 19.29 15.60 -23.38
C LEU A 229 20.16 15.77 -22.12
N LYS A 230 21.12 14.87 -21.89
CA LYS A 230 22.06 14.95 -20.76
C LYS A 230 22.87 16.24 -20.77
N ASP A 231 23.44 16.59 -21.92
CA ASP A 231 24.21 17.82 -22.09
C ASP A 231 23.33 19.06 -21.91
N ALA A 232 22.13 19.06 -22.53
CA ALA A 232 21.18 20.17 -22.41
C ALA A 232 20.74 20.43 -20.96
N ILE A 233 20.35 19.39 -20.21
CA ILE A 233 19.97 19.50 -18.79
C ILE A 233 21.16 19.99 -17.95
N THR A 234 22.36 19.44 -18.18
CA THR A 234 23.55 19.82 -17.41
C THR A 234 23.89 21.31 -17.63
N ARG A 235 23.79 21.81 -18.86
CA ARG A 235 23.99 23.23 -19.18
C ARG A 235 22.88 24.13 -18.61
N ALA A 236 21.63 23.68 -18.69
CA ALA A 236 20.49 24.38 -18.10
C ALA A 236 20.65 24.58 -16.60
N ARG A 237 21.00 23.51 -15.87
CA ARG A 237 21.26 23.59 -14.44
C ARG A 237 22.47 24.48 -14.11
N ARG A 238 23.57 24.37 -14.86
CA ARG A 238 24.79 25.21 -14.67
C ARG A 238 24.51 26.70 -14.81
N ARG A 239 23.64 27.10 -15.73
CA ARG A 239 23.30 28.51 -15.97
C ARG A 239 22.67 29.18 -14.74
N HIS A 240 21.90 28.43 -13.97
CA HIS A 240 21.19 28.91 -12.77
C HIS A 240 21.91 28.55 -11.47
N TRP A 241 23.09 27.93 -11.57
CA TRP A 241 23.91 27.54 -10.43
C TRP A 241 24.85 28.67 -10.02
N SER A 242 24.58 29.28 -8.86
CA SER A 242 25.34 30.41 -8.35
C SER A 242 26.52 30.03 -7.44
N ASN A 243 26.69 28.75 -7.07
CA ASN A 243 27.56 28.36 -5.96
C ASN A 243 28.82 27.58 -6.39
N SER A 244 29.99 28.22 -6.42
CA SER A 244 31.22 27.67 -7.02
C SER A 244 31.86 26.48 -6.29
N ALA A 245 31.35 26.05 -5.13
CA ALA A 245 32.06 25.12 -4.23
C ALA A 245 31.73 23.62 -4.42
N THR A 246 30.75 23.24 -5.25
CA THR A 246 30.37 21.82 -5.45
C THR A 246 30.20 21.48 -6.93
N SER A 247 30.55 20.24 -7.28
CA SER A 247 30.37 19.70 -8.63
C SER A 247 28.89 19.44 -8.89
N ILE A 248 28.35 20.11 -9.92
CA ILE A 248 26.98 19.91 -10.37
C ILE A 248 26.88 18.65 -11.25
N THR A 249 25.88 17.81 -10.97
CA THR A 249 25.53 16.64 -11.78
C THR A 249 24.23 16.90 -12.55
N VAL A 250 23.91 16.00 -13.48
CA VAL A 250 22.64 16.05 -14.23
C VAL A 250 21.41 15.88 -13.32
N ASP A 251 21.56 15.24 -12.15
CA ASP A 251 20.49 14.94 -11.20
C ASP A 251 20.41 15.93 -10.02
N THR A 252 21.31 16.92 -9.97
CA THR A 252 21.26 17.95 -8.91
C THR A 252 20.00 18.81 -9.11
N PRO A 253 19.08 18.94 -8.14
CA PRO A 253 17.77 19.58 -8.33
C PRO A 253 17.88 21.12 -8.38
N VAL A 254 18.51 21.64 -9.44
CA VAL A 254 18.66 23.07 -9.71
C VAL A 254 17.54 23.52 -10.64
N PRO A 255 16.77 24.57 -10.28
CA PRO A 255 15.74 25.13 -11.14
C PRO A 255 16.27 25.57 -12.50
N PHE A 256 15.55 25.23 -13.57
CA PHE A 256 15.79 25.74 -14.91
C PHE A 256 14.47 25.85 -15.68
N ALA A 257 14.43 26.71 -16.70
CA ALA A 257 13.27 26.84 -17.57
C ALA A 257 13.31 25.81 -18.71
N ALA A 258 12.15 25.30 -19.14
CA ALA A 258 12.06 24.49 -20.36
C ALA A 258 12.56 25.25 -21.61
N ALA A 259 12.48 26.57 -21.62
CA ALA A 259 13.05 27.41 -22.68
C ALA A 259 14.58 27.33 -22.75
N ASP A 260 15.27 27.13 -21.62
CA ASP A 260 16.72 26.92 -21.62
C ASP A 260 17.08 25.59 -22.30
N LEU A 261 16.32 24.53 -22.02
CA LEU A 261 16.51 23.23 -22.70
C LEU A 261 16.36 23.36 -24.21
N LEU A 262 15.29 24.01 -24.68
CA LEU A 262 15.07 24.24 -26.11
C LEU A 262 16.23 25.01 -26.73
N ARG A 263 16.66 26.12 -26.10
CA ARG A 263 17.79 26.91 -26.57
C ARG A 263 19.07 26.09 -26.69
N PHE A 264 19.39 25.27 -25.69
CA PHE A 264 20.60 24.44 -25.74
C PHE A 264 20.53 23.31 -26.76
N ILE A 265 19.34 22.74 -27.01
CA ILE A 265 19.11 21.78 -28.08
C ILE A 265 19.31 22.44 -29.45
N ASP A 266 18.75 23.64 -29.66
CA ASP A 266 18.88 24.41 -30.90
C ASP A 266 20.33 24.86 -31.17
N GLU A 267 21.04 25.35 -30.15
CA GLU A 267 22.45 25.72 -30.24
C GLU A 267 23.35 24.53 -30.61
N ALA A 268 23.05 23.34 -30.10
CA ALA A 268 23.79 22.13 -30.43
C ALA A 268 23.47 21.64 -31.85
N MET A 269 22.19 21.71 -32.25
CA MET A 269 21.74 21.36 -33.60
C MET A 269 22.34 22.28 -34.67
N GLY A 270 22.48 23.58 -34.39
CA GLY A 270 23.06 24.55 -35.33
C GLY A 270 24.55 24.39 -35.60
N LYS A 271 25.26 23.55 -34.82
CA LYS A 271 26.69 23.22 -35.02
C LYS A 271 26.90 21.96 -35.88
N LEU A 272 25.84 21.36 -36.40
CA LEU A 272 25.91 20.13 -37.18
C LEU A 272 26.08 20.45 -38.67
N ASP A 273 27.06 19.79 -39.29
CA ASP A 273 27.33 19.96 -40.73
C ASP A 273 26.43 19.10 -41.64
N ASN A 274 25.75 18.09 -41.09
CA ASN A 274 24.99 17.08 -41.86
C ASN A 274 23.50 17.02 -41.44
N PRO A 275 22.54 17.09 -42.38
CA PRO A 275 21.11 16.97 -42.08
C PRO A 275 20.70 15.66 -41.36
N ASN A 276 21.36 14.53 -41.64
CA ASN A 276 21.00 13.24 -41.05
C ASN A 276 21.30 13.15 -39.54
N THR A 277 22.19 14.00 -39.00
CA THR A 277 22.47 14.05 -37.56
C THR A 277 21.51 14.97 -36.79
N SER A 278 20.68 15.75 -37.49
CA SER A 278 19.72 16.69 -36.88
C SER A 278 18.42 16.04 -36.41
N ALA A 279 18.03 14.89 -36.97
CA ALA A 279 16.75 14.25 -36.67
C ALA A 279 16.51 13.95 -35.16
N PRO A 280 17.49 13.43 -34.40
CA PRO A 280 17.37 13.28 -32.94
C PRO A 280 17.06 14.59 -32.20
N TYR A 281 17.69 15.70 -32.59
CA TYR A 281 17.46 17.02 -32.00
C TYR A 281 16.05 17.53 -32.30
N LEU A 282 15.62 17.42 -33.55
CA LEU A 282 14.26 17.81 -33.97
C LEU A 282 13.18 17.03 -33.22
N ARG A 283 13.38 15.74 -32.95
CA ARG A 283 12.43 14.93 -32.18
C ARG A 283 12.32 15.38 -30.74
N LEU A 284 13.45 15.59 -30.05
CA LEU A 284 13.45 16.12 -28.67
C LEU A 284 12.77 17.48 -28.60
N ARG A 285 13.13 18.39 -29.53
CA ARG A 285 12.53 19.73 -29.63
C ARG A 285 11.02 19.64 -29.82
N THR A 286 10.56 18.90 -30.83
CA THR A 286 9.14 18.72 -31.14
C THR A 286 8.39 18.10 -29.97
N ARG A 287 8.98 17.11 -29.29
CA ARG A 287 8.39 16.48 -28.12
C ARG A 287 8.26 17.46 -26.96
N LEU A 288 9.30 18.22 -26.64
CA LEU A 288 9.27 19.22 -25.58
C LEU A 288 8.25 20.34 -25.86
N GLU A 289 8.16 20.82 -27.10
CA GLU A 289 7.14 21.80 -27.52
C GLU A 289 5.72 21.23 -27.44
N SER A 290 5.53 19.98 -27.86
CA SER A 290 4.23 19.29 -27.78
C SER A 290 3.77 19.15 -26.33
N LEU A 291 4.65 18.72 -25.42
CA LEU A 291 4.32 18.60 -24.00
C LEU A 291 3.99 19.96 -23.36
N ARG A 292 4.69 21.03 -23.75
CA ARG A 292 4.43 22.38 -23.22
C ARG A 292 3.07 22.95 -23.60
N THR A 293 2.54 22.54 -24.75
CA THR A 293 1.25 23.02 -25.27
C THR A 293 0.08 22.13 -24.87
N ASP A 294 0.33 20.86 -24.55
CA ASP A 294 -0.68 19.94 -24.04
C ASP A 294 -0.98 20.20 -22.56
N ARG A 295 -2.21 20.64 -22.29
CA ARG A 295 -2.72 20.95 -20.94
C ARG A 295 -2.55 19.79 -19.95
N ARG A 296 -2.60 18.53 -20.40
CA ARG A 296 -2.48 17.38 -19.51
C ARG A 296 -1.09 17.27 -18.86
N TYR A 297 -0.09 17.99 -19.38
CA TYR A 297 1.26 18.08 -18.81
C TYR A 297 1.52 19.44 -18.15
N ALA A 298 0.49 20.28 -17.95
CA ALA A 298 0.64 21.60 -17.35
C ALA A 298 1.38 21.55 -15.99
N PHE A 299 1.17 20.48 -15.21
CA PHE A 299 1.85 20.22 -13.95
C PHE A 299 3.39 20.14 -14.03
N LEU A 300 3.95 19.82 -15.22
CA LEU A 300 5.41 19.83 -15.48
C LEU A 300 5.95 21.23 -15.82
N PHE A 301 5.08 22.18 -16.14
CA PHE A 301 5.44 23.49 -16.70
C PHE A 301 4.82 24.68 -15.94
N SER A 302 4.46 24.47 -14.66
CA SER A 302 3.69 25.42 -13.84
C SER A 302 4.33 26.81 -13.64
N ASP A 303 5.64 26.97 -13.83
CA ASP A 303 6.38 28.23 -13.61
C ASP A 303 6.95 28.84 -14.90
N SER A 304 6.09 29.28 -15.81
CA SER A 304 6.50 29.84 -17.11
C SER A 304 7.08 31.25 -17.07
N VAL A 305 6.90 32.00 -15.96
CA VAL A 305 7.21 33.45 -15.90
C VAL A 305 8.52 33.77 -15.17
N ALA A 306 8.88 33.03 -14.12
CA ALA A 306 10.14 33.22 -13.40
C ALA A 306 10.67 31.89 -12.86
N VAL A 307 11.93 31.57 -13.17
CA VAL A 307 12.61 30.39 -12.61
C VAL A 307 12.80 30.63 -11.10
N ARG A 308 12.05 29.89 -10.29
CA ARG A 308 12.11 29.94 -8.83
C ARG A 308 12.34 28.55 -8.28
N ASP A 309 13.01 28.48 -7.13
CA ASP A 309 13.08 27.25 -6.38
C ASP A 309 11.76 27.04 -5.61
N THR A 310 10.95 26.11 -6.10
CA THR A 310 9.66 25.73 -5.51
C THR A 310 9.75 24.41 -4.73
N LEU A 311 10.93 23.77 -4.63
CA LEU A 311 11.08 22.49 -3.96
C LEU A 311 10.61 22.51 -2.50
N PRO A 312 10.95 23.52 -1.66
CA PRO A 312 10.47 23.56 -0.27
C PRO A 312 8.94 23.59 -0.17
N ARG A 313 8.28 24.35 -1.05
CA ARG A 313 6.81 24.45 -1.11
C ARG A 313 6.19 23.13 -1.56
N ILE A 314 6.73 22.50 -2.61
CA ILE A 314 6.23 21.23 -3.15
C ILE A 314 6.33 20.14 -2.09
N VAL A 315 7.49 19.99 -1.45
CA VAL A 315 7.69 19.00 -0.39
C VAL A 315 6.80 19.29 0.82
N ALA A 316 6.69 20.55 1.25
CA ALA A 316 5.83 20.94 2.37
C ALA A 316 4.36 20.61 2.11
N ARG A 317 3.86 20.83 0.89
CA ARG A 317 2.50 20.49 0.49
C ARG A 317 2.30 18.97 0.37
N LEU A 318 3.19 18.27 -0.33
CA LEU A 318 3.10 16.80 -0.48
C LEU A 318 3.13 16.08 0.86
N LEU A 319 4.06 16.46 1.73
CA LEU A 319 4.23 15.84 3.05
C LEU A 319 3.30 16.44 4.11
N ARG A 320 2.51 17.47 3.81
CA ARG A 320 1.66 18.18 4.79
C ARG A 320 2.45 18.69 6.00
N ILE A 321 3.52 19.44 5.76
CA ILE A 321 4.37 20.06 6.79
C ILE A 321 4.25 21.59 6.71
N PRO A 322 3.53 22.25 7.63
CA PRO A 322 2.71 21.70 8.71
C PRO A 322 1.38 21.10 8.22
N VAL A 323 0.76 20.26 9.07
CA VAL A 323 -0.46 19.49 8.73
C VAL A 323 -1.65 20.39 8.37
N ASN A 324 -1.80 21.52 9.07
CA ASN A 324 -2.87 22.51 8.84
C ASN A 324 -4.28 21.88 8.74
N GLY A 325 -4.58 20.91 9.62
CA GLY A 325 -5.88 20.23 9.67
C GLY A 325 -6.13 19.22 8.54
N LYS A 326 -5.21 19.04 7.59
CA LYS A 326 -5.33 18.06 6.51
C LYS A 326 -4.12 17.11 6.53
N PRO A 327 -4.16 16.01 7.30
CA PRO A 327 -3.06 15.04 7.39
C PRO A 327 -2.85 14.17 6.14
N LEU A 328 -3.82 14.17 5.23
CA LEU A 328 -3.81 13.33 4.04
C LEU A 328 -3.50 14.15 2.77
N THR A 329 -2.65 13.62 1.91
CA THR A 329 -2.43 14.07 0.54
C THR A 329 -2.96 12.99 -0.39
N ILE A 330 -3.86 13.34 -1.31
CA ILE A 330 -4.35 12.43 -2.35
C ILE A 330 -3.85 12.95 -3.69
N ILE A 331 -3.10 12.14 -4.43
CA ILE A 331 -2.63 12.44 -5.78
C ILE A 331 -3.52 11.68 -6.76
N ASP A 332 -4.48 12.39 -7.37
CA ASP A 332 -5.31 11.88 -8.45
C ASP A 332 -4.48 11.75 -9.72
N LEU A 333 -4.11 10.50 -10.03
CA LEU A 333 -3.37 10.14 -11.24
C LEU A 333 -4.30 9.80 -12.41
N SER A 334 -5.63 9.79 -12.20
CA SER A 334 -6.58 9.39 -13.24
C SER A 334 -6.59 10.35 -14.44
N GLY A 335 -6.25 11.62 -14.21
CA GLY A 335 -6.11 12.64 -15.27
C GLY A 335 -4.71 12.70 -15.89
N VAL A 336 -3.70 12.07 -15.27
CA VAL A 336 -2.33 12.07 -15.76
C VAL A 336 -2.22 11.13 -16.98
N PRO A 337 -1.57 11.54 -18.08
CA PRO A 337 -1.39 10.65 -19.22
C PRO A 337 -0.64 9.36 -18.82
N ALA A 338 -1.14 8.21 -19.30
CA ALA A 338 -0.61 6.89 -18.94
C ALA A 338 0.90 6.77 -19.17
N GLU A 339 1.42 7.41 -20.21
CA GLU A 339 2.84 7.40 -20.58
C GLU A 339 3.78 8.09 -19.58
N VAL A 340 3.29 9.01 -18.74
CA VAL A 340 4.08 9.72 -17.72
C VAL A 340 3.63 9.41 -16.29
N THR A 341 2.58 8.62 -16.11
CA THR A 341 2.07 8.25 -14.77
C THR A 341 3.18 7.59 -13.94
N ASP A 342 3.91 6.64 -14.51
CA ASP A 342 5.02 5.97 -13.83
C ASP A 342 6.14 6.95 -13.45
N VAL A 343 6.42 7.95 -14.29
CA VAL A 343 7.42 8.99 -14.01
C VAL A 343 6.96 9.86 -12.84
N VAL A 344 5.69 10.25 -12.80
CA VAL A 344 5.13 11.01 -11.67
C VAL A 344 5.24 10.23 -10.38
N VAL A 345 4.91 8.94 -10.39
CA VAL A 345 5.05 8.08 -9.22
C VAL A 345 6.52 7.92 -8.80
N SER A 346 7.43 7.73 -9.76
CA SER A 346 8.88 7.69 -9.50
C SER A 346 9.34 8.96 -8.81
N LEU A 347 8.97 10.12 -9.37
CA LEU A 347 9.35 11.43 -8.87
C LEU A 347 8.84 11.63 -7.43
N VAL A 348 7.57 11.35 -7.17
CA VAL A 348 6.96 11.50 -5.84
C VAL A 348 7.68 10.59 -4.83
N CYS A 349 7.84 9.30 -5.14
CA CYS A 349 8.57 8.36 -4.30
C CYS A 349 10.00 8.84 -4.00
N ARG A 350 10.72 9.28 -5.04
CA ARG A 350 12.10 9.75 -4.93
C ARG A 350 12.20 11.03 -4.11
N LEU A 351 11.29 11.99 -4.29
CA LEU A 351 11.25 13.23 -3.51
C LEU A 351 11.00 12.95 -2.03
N ILE A 352 10.00 12.13 -1.71
CA ILE A 352 9.68 11.73 -0.32
C ILE A 352 10.91 11.06 0.31
N PHE A 353 11.48 10.06 -0.36
CA PHE A 353 12.60 9.31 0.18
C PHE A 353 13.87 10.17 0.32
N ASN A 354 14.21 10.98 -0.68
CA ASN A 354 15.38 11.86 -0.60
C ASN A 354 15.21 12.91 0.49
N PHE A 355 14.03 13.54 0.60
CA PHE A 355 13.79 14.47 1.69
C PHE A 355 13.96 13.79 3.06
N ALA A 356 13.42 12.58 3.22
CA ALA A 356 13.57 11.80 4.44
C ALA A 356 15.04 11.40 4.73
N LEU A 357 15.79 11.06 3.69
CA LEU A 357 17.20 10.68 3.76
C LEU A 357 18.09 11.83 4.24
N TRP A 358 17.84 13.05 3.76
CA TRP A 358 18.65 14.24 4.05
C TRP A 358 18.17 15.05 5.25
N SER A 359 16.98 14.75 5.78
CA SER A 359 16.40 15.44 6.93
C SER A 359 16.89 14.89 8.27
N ASP A 360 16.82 15.72 9.32
CA ASP A 360 17.03 15.27 10.70
C ASP A 360 15.90 14.31 11.11
N ARG A 361 16.25 13.04 11.34
CA ARG A 361 15.31 11.97 11.71
C ARG A 361 14.50 12.27 12.97
N LYS A 362 15.04 13.08 13.90
CA LYS A 362 14.31 13.42 15.13
C LYS A 362 13.21 14.45 14.90
N ARG A 363 13.25 15.16 13.77
CA ARG A 363 12.33 16.25 13.43
C ARG A 363 11.39 15.90 12.28
N LEU A 364 11.74 14.89 11.49
CA LEU A 364 10.92 14.42 10.38
C LEU A 364 9.78 13.55 10.94
N PRO A 365 8.50 13.93 10.71
CA PRO A 365 7.40 13.05 11.04
C PRO A 365 7.38 11.82 10.13
N PRO A 366 7.04 10.63 10.64
CA PRO A 366 6.87 9.44 9.80
C PRO A 366 5.80 9.65 8.73
N VAL A 367 6.06 9.15 7.52
CA VAL A 367 5.19 9.27 6.34
C VAL A 367 4.73 7.89 5.91
N LEU A 368 3.43 7.74 5.66
CA LEU A 368 2.86 6.57 5.01
C LEU A 368 2.59 6.88 3.53
N LEU A 369 3.22 6.13 2.63
CA LEU A 369 2.95 6.17 1.19
C LEU A 369 2.06 4.98 0.81
N VAL A 370 0.87 5.27 0.28
CA VAL A 370 -0.13 4.30 -0.14
C VAL A 370 -0.13 4.20 -1.66
N CYS A 371 0.21 3.02 -2.18
CA CYS A 371 0.26 2.73 -3.61
C CYS A 371 -0.92 1.82 -3.99
N GLU A 372 -1.97 2.42 -4.54
CA GLU A 372 -3.03 1.67 -5.22
C GLU A 372 -2.51 1.02 -6.51
N GLU A 373 -3.14 -0.09 -6.89
CA GLU A 373 -2.73 -0.90 -8.05
C GLU A 373 -1.22 -1.14 -8.15
N ALA A 374 -0.62 -1.54 -7.02
CA ALA A 374 0.83 -1.69 -6.86
C ALA A 374 1.50 -2.56 -7.94
N HIS A 375 0.80 -3.53 -8.52
CA HIS A 375 1.30 -4.37 -9.63
C HIS A 375 1.71 -3.55 -10.86
N ARG A 376 1.13 -2.35 -11.07
CA ARG A 376 1.51 -1.43 -12.15
C ARG A 376 2.89 -0.81 -11.92
N TYR A 377 3.24 -0.53 -10.67
CA TYR A 377 4.45 0.21 -10.31
C TYR A 377 5.64 -0.70 -9.96
N VAL A 378 5.36 -1.88 -9.41
CA VAL A 378 6.36 -2.88 -9.00
C VAL A 378 5.98 -4.26 -9.56
N PRO A 379 6.02 -4.45 -10.88
CA PRO A 379 5.66 -5.72 -11.51
C PRO A 379 6.60 -6.87 -11.08
N ALA A 380 6.10 -8.10 -11.17
CA ALA A 380 6.85 -9.31 -10.84
C ALA A 380 8.04 -9.55 -11.80
N SER A 381 7.84 -9.24 -13.08
CA SER A 381 8.90 -9.24 -14.10
C SER A 381 9.62 -7.90 -14.14
N GLU A 382 10.88 -7.90 -14.61
CA GLU A 382 11.57 -6.64 -14.86
C GLU A 382 10.74 -5.76 -15.83
N PRO A 383 10.52 -4.49 -15.48
CA PRO A 383 9.73 -3.59 -16.32
C PRO A 383 10.42 -3.38 -17.66
N ILE A 384 9.67 -3.56 -18.75
CA ILE A 384 10.14 -3.26 -20.10
C ILE A 384 10.11 -1.73 -20.26
N GLY A 385 11.27 -1.10 -20.32
CA GLY A 385 11.42 0.35 -20.47
C GLY A 385 11.73 1.06 -19.16
N PHE A 386 10.81 1.90 -18.68
CA PHE A 386 11.05 2.80 -17.54
C PHE A 386 10.99 2.05 -16.19
N GLY A 387 12.15 1.66 -15.66
CA GLY A 387 12.25 0.89 -14.42
C GLY A 387 12.43 1.70 -13.13
N ALA A 388 12.52 3.04 -13.21
CA ALA A 388 12.84 3.88 -12.07
C ALA A 388 11.78 3.81 -10.96
N THR A 389 10.50 3.74 -11.32
CA THR A 389 9.38 3.61 -10.36
C THR A 389 9.54 2.36 -9.49
N SER A 390 9.77 1.21 -10.13
CA SER A 390 9.98 -0.07 -9.44
C SER A 390 11.19 -0.02 -8.51
N ARG A 391 12.30 0.60 -8.96
CA ARG A 391 13.50 0.79 -8.11
C ARG A 391 13.24 1.73 -6.94
N ALA A 392 12.53 2.84 -7.15
CA ALA A 392 12.20 3.80 -6.10
C ALA A 392 11.34 3.15 -5.01
N ILE A 393 10.28 2.44 -5.39
CA ILE A 393 9.42 1.73 -4.44
C ILE A 393 10.17 0.58 -3.76
N THR A 394 10.98 -0.20 -4.49
CA THR A 394 11.81 -1.26 -3.89
C THR A 394 12.80 -0.70 -2.87
N ARG A 395 13.39 0.46 -3.13
CA ARG A 395 14.28 1.14 -2.20
C ARG A 395 13.52 1.59 -0.94
N ILE A 396 12.33 2.17 -1.09
CA ILE A 396 11.47 2.52 0.05
C ILE A 396 11.12 1.26 0.86
N ALA A 397 10.72 0.18 0.21
CA ALA A 397 10.34 -1.06 0.89
C ALA A 397 11.50 -1.64 1.74
N ARG A 398 12.75 -1.56 1.25
CA ARG A 398 13.95 -2.08 1.93
C ARG A 398 14.54 -1.14 2.97
N GLU A 399 14.56 0.16 2.69
CA GLU A 399 15.33 1.15 3.46
C GLU A 399 14.45 2.18 4.16
N GLY A 400 13.23 2.42 3.68
CA GLY A 400 12.32 3.47 4.12
C GLY A 400 12.06 3.48 5.61
N ARG A 401 11.91 2.29 6.23
CA ARG A 401 11.77 2.12 7.69
C ARG A 401 12.83 2.89 8.49
N LYS A 402 14.09 2.91 8.03
CA LYS A 402 15.20 3.58 8.74
C LYS A 402 15.07 5.12 8.73
N TYR A 403 14.25 5.64 7.83
CA TYR A 403 14.05 7.06 7.58
C TYR A 403 12.61 7.51 7.86
N GLY A 404 11.78 6.66 8.48
CA GLY A 404 10.39 6.98 8.79
C GLY A 404 9.47 7.01 7.57
N VAL A 405 9.82 6.33 6.47
CA VAL A 405 8.94 6.19 5.30
C VAL A 405 8.40 4.76 5.26
N SER A 406 7.08 4.64 5.40
CA SER A 406 6.33 3.39 5.33
C SER A 406 5.62 3.26 4.00
N LEU A 407 5.40 2.02 3.56
CA LEU A 407 4.71 1.69 2.32
C LEU A 407 3.45 0.85 2.61
N ALA A 408 2.33 1.22 2.00
CA ALA A 408 1.15 0.38 1.87
C ALA A 408 0.97 -0.02 0.40
N LEU A 409 0.91 -1.32 0.13
CA LEU A 409 0.74 -1.86 -1.22
C LEU A 409 -0.65 -2.47 -1.38
N ILE A 410 -1.41 -1.97 -2.34
CA ILE A 410 -2.76 -2.45 -2.60
C ILE A 410 -2.79 -3.05 -4.00
N SER A 411 -3.27 -4.28 -4.13
CA SER A 411 -3.37 -4.91 -5.45
C SER A 411 -4.44 -5.99 -5.51
N GLN A 412 -4.96 -6.17 -6.72
CA GLN A 412 -5.94 -7.21 -7.03
C GLN A 412 -5.30 -8.56 -7.39
N THR A 413 -4.07 -8.50 -7.91
CA THR A 413 -3.30 -9.61 -8.47
C THR A 413 -1.94 -9.71 -7.75
N PRO A 414 -1.86 -10.38 -6.59
CA PRO A 414 -0.62 -10.55 -5.84
C PRO A 414 0.54 -11.12 -6.66
N LEU A 415 0.27 -12.10 -7.55
CA LEU A 415 1.27 -12.76 -8.38
C LEU A 415 1.99 -11.79 -9.34
N GLU A 416 1.35 -10.69 -9.71
CA GLU A 416 1.90 -9.71 -10.64
C GLU A 416 2.80 -8.68 -9.94
N ILE A 417 2.96 -8.75 -8.63
CA ILE A 417 3.83 -7.85 -7.86
C ILE A 417 5.18 -8.52 -7.60
N SER A 418 6.25 -7.72 -7.61
CA SER A 418 7.59 -8.17 -7.20
C SER A 418 7.58 -8.83 -5.82
N GLY A 419 7.90 -10.13 -5.77
CA GLY A 419 8.04 -10.88 -4.52
C GLY A 419 9.12 -10.29 -3.59
N GLN A 420 10.13 -9.60 -4.16
CA GLN A 420 11.13 -8.88 -3.37
C GLN A 420 10.55 -7.70 -2.59
N VAL A 421 9.50 -7.06 -3.11
CA VAL A 421 8.83 -5.92 -2.47
C VAL A 421 7.76 -6.44 -1.50
N LEU A 422 6.95 -7.42 -1.92
CA LEU A 422 5.94 -8.02 -1.06
C LEU A 422 6.52 -8.69 0.18
N SER A 423 7.66 -9.38 0.08
CA SER A 423 8.35 -9.97 1.25
C SER A 423 8.86 -8.93 2.25
N GLN A 424 8.93 -7.65 1.89
CA GLN A 424 9.23 -6.55 2.82
C GLN A 424 7.98 -5.99 3.51
N CYS A 425 6.78 -6.47 3.16
CA CYS A 425 5.56 -6.15 3.89
C CYS A 425 5.46 -7.06 5.12
N GLY A 426 5.68 -6.48 6.29
CA GLY A 426 5.62 -7.19 7.57
C GLY A 426 4.20 -7.53 8.00
N THR A 427 3.18 -6.89 7.41
CA THR A 427 1.76 -7.18 7.66
C THR A 427 0.99 -7.32 6.36
N VAL A 428 0.05 -8.26 6.31
CA VAL A 428 -0.82 -8.47 5.15
C VAL A 428 -2.26 -8.61 5.60
N PHE A 429 -3.15 -7.92 4.88
CA PHE A 429 -4.58 -8.14 4.91
C PHE A 429 -4.98 -8.86 3.63
N ALA A 430 -5.09 -10.19 3.71
CA ALA A 430 -5.50 -11.02 2.59
C ALA A 430 -7.03 -11.16 2.58
N MET A 431 -7.67 -10.48 1.65
CA MET A 431 -9.11 -10.55 1.39
C MET A 431 -9.43 -11.67 0.38
N ARG A 432 -10.70 -11.81 -0.03
CA ARG A 432 -11.10 -12.85 -0.98
C ARG A 432 -10.23 -12.86 -2.24
N LEU A 433 -9.60 -14.01 -2.52
CA LEU A 433 -8.84 -14.30 -3.73
C LEU A 433 -9.42 -15.56 -4.38
N GLY A 434 -9.90 -15.43 -5.62
CA GLY A 434 -10.51 -16.56 -6.33
C GLY A 434 -9.51 -17.48 -7.01
N HIS A 435 -8.38 -16.92 -7.47
CA HIS A 435 -7.43 -17.66 -8.30
C HIS A 435 -6.40 -18.44 -7.46
N TYR A 436 -6.20 -19.72 -7.79
CA TYR A 436 -5.34 -20.64 -7.02
C TYR A 436 -3.87 -20.19 -6.98
N LEU A 437 -3.34 -19.62 -8.07
CA LEU A 437 -1.95 -19.16 -8.08
C LEU A 437 -1.73 -17.99 -7.13
N ASP A 438 -2.70 -17.07 -7.03
CA ASP A 438 -2.61 -15.94 -6.09
C ASP A 438 -2.70 -16.41 -4.64
N GLN A 439 -3.54 -17.41 -4.35
CA GLN A 439 -3.62 -18.03 -3.03
C GLN A 439 -2.30 -18.71 -2.65
N THR A 440 -1.73 -19.47 -3.58
CA THR A 440 -0.47 -20.20 -3.37
C THR A 440 0.70 -19.24 -3.19
N PHE A 441 0.78 -18.20 -4.04
CA PHE A 441 1.79 -17.16 -3.94
C PHE A 441 1.69 -16.41 -2.62
N THR A 442 0.48 -16.06 -2.18
CA THR A 442 0.24 -15.44 -0.86
C THR A 442 0.67 -16.38 0.28
N GLY A 443 0.41 -17.69 0.18
CA GLY A 443 0.84 -18.66 1.19
C GLY A 443 2.35 -18.97 1.19
N ALA A 444 3.03 -18.75 0.07
CA ALA A 444 4.46 -18.95 -0.07
C ALA A 444 5.28 -17.72 0.36
N ALA A 445 4.73 -16.51 0.18
CA ALA A 445 5.44 -15.26 0.42
C ALA A 445 5.64 -14.91 1.91
N TRP A 446 4.87 -15.50 2.85
CA TRP A 446 4.98 -15.22 4.29
C TRP A 446 5.08 -16.46 5.19
N PRO A 447 5.77 -16.38 6.35
CA PRO A 447 6.03 -17.54 7.22
C PRO A 447 4.79 -18.08 7.97
N ASP A 448 4.56 -19.38 7.78
CA ASP A 448 3.78 -20.44 8.46
C ASP A 448 2.53 -20.16 9.32
N ALA A 449 2.41 -19.09 10.11
CA ALA A 449 1.36 -19.04 11.15
C ALA A 449 -0.08 -18.82 10.63
N ALA A 450 -0.24 -18.37 9.38
CA ALA A 450 -1.55 -18.14 8.76
C ALA A 450 -1.94 -19.20 7.72
N ARG A 451 -1.05 -20.16 7.38
CA ARG A 451 -1.26 -21.08 6.25
C ARG A 451 -2.55 -21.87 6.35
N GLY A 452 -2.91 -22.35 7.54
CA GLY A 452 -4.18 -23.05 7.78
C GLY A 452 -5.41 -22.17 7.54
N MET A 453 -5.30 -20.85 7.79
CA MET A 453 -6.40 -19.90 7.58
C MET A 453 -6.55 -19.53 6.09
N LEU A 454 -5.46 -19.50 5.32
CA LEU A 454 -5.47 -19.08 3.91
C LEU A 454 -6.34 -19.98 3.00
N GLY A 455 -6.62 -21.21 3.42
CA GLY A 455 -7.59 -22.08 2.73
C GLY A 455 -9.01 -21.49 2.67
N ALA A 456 -9.35 -20.53 3.53
CA ALA A 456 -10.65 -19.86 3.53
C ALA A 456 -10.78 -18.75 2.47
N LEU A 457 -9.67 -18.27 1.88
CA LEU A 457 -9.65 -17.12 0.96
C LEU A 457 -10.71 -17.19 -0.17
N PRO A 458 -10.96 -18.34 -0.83
CA PRO A 458 -11.95 -18.41 -1.91
C PRO A 458 -13.39 -18.21 -1.43
N SER A 459 -13.67 -18.59 -0.18
CA SER A 459 -15.02 -18.64 0.42
C SER A 459 -15.40 -17.37 1.18
N MET A 460 -14.46 -16.44 1.35
CA MET A 460 -14.66 -15.24 2.17
C MET A 460 -15.69 -14.28 1.59
N ARG A 461 -16.43 -13.61 2.48
CA ARG A 461 -17.37 -12.56 2.07
C ARG A 461 -16.63 -11.26 1.80
N THR A 462 -17.30 -10.34 1.11
CA THR A 462 -16.84 -8.95 1.00
C THR A 462 -16.68 -8.36 2.41
N GLN A 463 -15.68 -7.50 2.61
CA GLN A 463 -15.27 -6.94 3.92
C GLN A 463 -14.56 -7.91 4.87
N GLU A 464 -14.31 -9.16 4.49
CA GLU A 464 -13.52 -10.07 5.32
C GLU A 464 -12.05 -10.06 4.87
N ALA A 465 -11.14 -10.20 5.86
CA ALA A 465 -9.72 -10.39 5.63
C ALA A 465 -9.14 -11.42 6.59
N ILE A 466 -8.08 -12.09 6.16
CA ILE A 466 -7.13 -12.76 7.04
C ILE A 466 -5.98 -11.77 7.23
N ALA A 467 -5.87 -11.24 8.43
CA ALA A 467 -4.80 -10.33 8.81
C ALA A 467 -3.70 -11.12 9.51
N PHE A 468 -2.46 -11.00 9.03
CA PHE A 468 -1.30 -11.69 9.60
C PHE A 468 -0.04 -10.85 9.45
N GLY A 469 0.99 -11.20 10.23
CA GLY A 469 2.24 -10.45 10.30
C GLY A 469 2.37 -9.67 11.61
N GLU A 470 3.18 -8.62 11.58
CA GLU A 470 3.65 -7.92 12.79
C GLU A 470 2.72 -6.83 13.30
N GLY A 471 1.95 -6.19 12.41
CA GLY A 471 0.95 -5.19 12.75
C GLY A 471 -0.32 -5.76 13.39
N VAL A 472 -0.43 -7.08 13.55
CA VAL A 472 -1.52 -7.72 14.30
C VAL A 472 -0.94 -8.50 15.47
N PRO A 473 -1.68 -8.75 16.55
CA PRO A 473 -1.18 -9.53 17.68
C PRO A 473 -1.05 -11.02 17.37
N LEU A 474 -1.92 -11.57 16.53
CA LEU A 474 -1.90 -12.94 16.01
C LEU A 474 -2.56 -12.98 14.63
N PRO A 475 -2.28 -13.99 13.79
CA PRO A 475 -3.09 -14.24 12.60
C PRO A 475 -4.57 -14.34 12.99
N MET A 476 -5.40 -13.54 12.34
CA MET A 476 -6.82 -13.45 12.67
C MET A 476 -7.66 -13.24 11.42
N ARG A 477 -8.82 -13.92 11.38
CA ARG A 477 -9.86 -13.63 10.39
C ARG A 477 -10.74 -12.53 10.96
N ILE A 478 -10.85 -11.44 10.23
CA ILE A 478 -11.54 -10.24 10.65
C ILE A 478 -12.62 -9.87 9.64
N ARG A 479 -13.59 -9.10 10.10
CA ARG A 479 -14.51 -8.35 9.25
C ARG A 479 -14.28 -6.87 9.52
N PHE A 480 -13.97 -6.10 8.47
CA PHE A 480 -13.82 -4.65 8.59
C PHE A 480 -15.15 -3.99 8.97
N ASN A 481 -15.09 -2.90 9.74
CA ASN A 481 -16.29 -2.11 10.05
C ASN A 481 -16.91 -1.52 8.78
N ASP A 482 -18.22 -1.23 8.84
CA ASP A 482 -18.88 -0.51 7.77
C ASP A 482 -18.44 0.96 7.76
N LEU A 483 -18.00 1.44 6.61
CA LEU A 483 -17.84 2.88 6.38
C LEU A 483 -19.21 3.53 6.13
N PRO A 484 -19.49 4.70 6.71
CA PRO A 484 -20.59 5.57 6.31
C PRO A 484 -20.56 5.85 4.80
N ARG A 485 -21.72 6.05 4.17
CA ARG A 485 -21.80 6.19 2.69
C ARG A 485 -21.00 7.38 2.15
N ASP A 486 -20.98 8.46 2.91
CA ASP A 486 -20.21 9.69 2.68
C ASP A 486 -18.70 9.50 2.84
N ARG A 487 -18.24 8.43 3.51
CA ARG A 487 -16.82 8.12 3.73
C ARG A 487 -16.34 6.90 2.93
N ARG A 488 -17.16 6.38 2.02
CA ARG A 488 -16.79 5.26 1.15
C ARG A 488 -16.06 5.78 -0.08
N PRO A 489 -14.96 5.14 -0.49
CA PRO A 489 -14.36 5.40 -1.78
C PRO A 489 -15.37 5.22 -2.93
N CYS A 490 -15.18 5.97 -4.02
CA CYS A 490 -16.00 5.88 -5.23
C CYS A 490 -15.67 4.64 -6.08
N SER A 491 -15.68 3.45 -5.48
CA SER A 491 -15.37 2.17 -6.13
C SER A 491 -16.61 1.39 -6.61
N ASP A 492 -17.81 1.95 -6.43
CA ASP A 492 -19.06 1.28 -6.81
C ASP A 492 -19.19 1.22 -8.34
N SER A 493 -19.42 0.02 -8.86
CA SER A 493 -19.70 -0.16 -10.28
C SER A 493 -21.05 0.46 -10.66
N ALA A 494 -21.14 0.95 -11.89
CA ALA A 494 -22.39 1.48 -12.42
C ALA A 494 -23.51 0.42 -12.32
N LYS A 495 -24.63 0.80 -11.70
CA LYS A 495 -25.81 -0.07 -11.60
C LYS A 495 -26.62 0.01 -12.89
N PHE A 496 -26.19 -0.75 -13.89
CA PHE A 496 -26.82 -0.78 -15.22
C PHE A 496 -28.33 -0.99 -15.16
N SER A 497 -28.82 -1.88 -14.29
CA SER A 497 -30.25 -2.17 -14.17
C SER A 497 -31.09 -1.02 -13.62
N GLU A 498 -30.54 -0.20 -12.70
CA GLU A 498 -31.23 0.99 -12.19
C GLU A 498 -31.13 2.13 -13.23
N ALA A 499 -29.95 2.32 -13.82
CA ALA A 499 -29.72 3.37 -14.81
C ALA A 499 -30.56 3.18 -16.09
N TRP A 500 -30.68 1.94 -16.59
CA TRP A 500 -31.43 1.63 -17.81
C TRP A 500 -32.96 1.56 -17.62
N GLN A 501 -33.47 1.68 -16.40
CA GLN A 501 -34.92 1.78 -16.15
C GLN A 501 -35.48 3.15 -16.49
N SER A 502 -34.62 4.16 -16.58
CA SER A 502 -34.96 5.52 -16.99
C SER A 502 -34.21 5.88 -18.26
N ASP A 503 -34.85 6.64 -19.14
CA ASP A 503 -34.11 7.34 -20.20
C ASP A 503 -33.18 8.34 -19.52
N CYS A 504 -31.87 8.08 -19.55
CA CYS A 504 -30.87 8.82 -18.80
C CYS A 504 -29.88 9.50 -19.75
N GLY A 505 -29.58 10.77 -19.47
CA GLY A 505 -28.73 11.63 -20.29
C GLY A 505 -29.54 12.52 -21.22
N ASP A 506 -29.45 13.82 -21.00
CA ASP A 506 -30.06 14.84 -21.84
C ASP A 506 -29.06 15.35 -22.89
N ALA A 507 -29.55 16.16 -23.84
CA ALA A 507 -28.69 16.82 -24.81
C ALA A 507 -27.62 17.69 -24.12
N GLU A 508 -27.93 18.23 -22.94
CA GLU A 508 -27.00 19.02 -22.13
C GLU A 508 -25.83 18.17 -21.61
N LEU A 509 -26.07 16.95 -21.12
CA LEU A 509 -25.02 16.01 -20.74
C LEU A 509 -24.14 15.64 -21.94
N LEU A 510 -24.74 15.42 -23.11
CA LEU A 510 -23.99 15.10 -24.33
C LEU A 510 -23.09 16.29 -24.74
N ASP A 511 -23.66 17.49 -24.82
CA ASP A 511 -22.93 18.71 -25.16
C ASP A 511 -21.83 19.01 -24.14
N GLU A 512 -22.13 18.84 -22.85
CA GLU A 512 -21.16 19.01 -21.78
C GLU A 512 -20.05 17.96 -21.83
N GLY A 513 -20.40 16.68 -22.00
CA GLY A 513 -19.45 15.58 -22.10
C GLY A 513 -18.51 15.76 -23.30
N ILE A 514 -19.06 16.15 -24.45
CA ILE A 514 -18.28 16.47 -25.66
C ILE A 514 -17.41 17.72 -25.43
N ARG A 515 -17.93 18.76 -24.78
CA ARG A 515 -17.16 19.96 -24.43
C ARG A 515 -15.98 19.60 -23.52
N CYS A 516 -16.22 18.85 -22.44
CA CYS A 516 -15.19 18.37 -21.52
C CYS A 516 -14.15 17.49 -22.24
N TRP A 517 -14.58 16.60 -23.13
CA TRP A 517 -13.67 15.79 -23.98
C TRP A 517 -12.81 16.68 -24.89
N ARG A 518 -13.40 17.66 -25.58
CA ARG A 518 -12.68 18.60 -26.44
C ARG A 518 -11.71 19.49 -25.66
N GLU A 519 -12.10 19.94 -24.47
CA GLU A 519 -11.28 20.76 -23.57
C GLU A 519 -10.25 19.93 -22.79
N GLN A 520 -10.30 18.60 -22.88
CA GLN A 520 -9.50 17.67 -22.06
C GLN A 520 -9.59 17.97 -20.56
N ARG A 521 -10.79 18.35 -20.10
CA ARG A 521 -11.14 18.59 -18.70
C ARG A 521 -12.01 17.46 -18.18
N ARG A 522 -11.64 16.86 -17.05
CA ARG A 522 -12.56 16.03 -16.27
C ARG A 522 -13.27 16.90 -15.24
N LYS A 523 -14.58 16.74 -15.09
CA LYS A 523 -15.24 17.16 -13.85
C LYS A 523 -14.73 16.29 -12.72
N LEU A 524 -14.34 16.92 -11.62
CA LEU A 524 -14.20 16.21 -10.34
C LEU A 524 -15.59 15.67 -9.99
N PHE A 525 -15.70 14.37 -9.73
CA PHE A 525 -16.91 13.79 -9.17
C PHE A 525 -17.10 14.37 -7.77
N VAL A 526 -17.88 15.45 -7.67
CA VAL A 526 -18.47 15.88 -6.40
C VAL A 526 -19.79 15.12 -6.31
N ARG A 527 -19.92 14.28 -5.28
CA ARG A 527 -21.14 13.50 -5.05
C ARG A 527 -22.34 14.39 -4.72
#